data_AF-A0A496T2K0-F1
#
_entry.id   AF-A0A496T2K0-F1
#
_cell.length_a   1.000
_cell.length_b   1.000
_cell.length_c   1.000
_cell.angle_alpha   90.00
_cell.angle_beta   90.00
_cell.angle_gamma   90.00
#
_symmetry.space_group_name_H-M   'P 1'
#
loop_
_entity.id
_entity.type
_entity.pdbx_description
1 polymer ?
#
loop_
_entity_poly.entity_id
_entity_poly.type
_entity_poly.pdbx_seq_one_letter_code
_entity_poly.pdbx_strand_id
1 'polypeptide(L)'
;DVNFRDIVRRALAKVGRPCEFYKITSDHPIFHCYFDFDVVPSAGNGGFAAGRGDLTQPEYLIGVDVDGRLAVVFSYVSMGDRLHNTDSYSANEEKACNYQRLIQFVVNTIVFALTQEGSITHRVMETIK
;
A
#
# COMPACT_ATOMS: atom_id res chain seq x y z
N ASP A 1 12.64 9.02 4.87
CA ASP A 1 11.42 8.34 5.32
C ASP A 1 11.36 8.00 6.83
N VAL A 2 12.38 8.32 7.63
CA VAL A 2 12.34 8.20 9.11
C VAL A 2 11.27 9.12 9.73
N ASN A 3 11.04 10.28 9.12
CA ASN A 3 10.13 11.31 9.63
C ASN A 3 8.65 10.87 9.66
N PHE A 4 8.13 10.24 8.61
CA PHE A 4 6.70 9.89 8.54
C PHE A 4 6.33 8.76 9.51
N ARG A 5 7.17 7.72 9.61
CA ARG A 5 6.98 6.64 10.59
C ARG A 5 6.98 7.18 12.02
N ASP A 6 7.86 8.11 12.33
CA ASP A 6 7.91 8.75 13.64
C ASP A 6 6.68 9.63 13.90
N ILE A 7 6.16 10.35 12.90
CA ILE A 7 4.90 11.10 13.01
C ILE A 7 3.74 10.16 13.34
N VAL A 8 3.59 9.07 12.58
CA VAL A 8 2.50 8.10 12.78
C VAL A 8 2.61 7.44 14.16
N ARG A 9 3.81 7.02 14.55
CA ARG A 9 4.07 6.44 15.88
C ARG A 9 3.68 7.41 16.99
N ARG A 10 4.10 8.68 16.91
CA ARG A 10 3.78 9.70 17.90
C ARG A 10 2.28 10.02 17.94
N ALA A 11 1.62 10.09 16.79
CA ALA A 11 0.19 10.35 16.71
C ALA A 11 -0.64 9.24 17.36
N LEU A 12 -0.32 7.97 17.06
CA LEU A 12 -0.99 6.82 17.63
C LEU A 12 -0.71 6.66 19.14
N ALA A 13 0.53 6.93 19.57
CA ALA A 13 0.88 6.93 21.00
C ALA A 13 0.08 7.97 21.81
N LYS A 14 -0.20 9.16 21.25
CA LYS A 14 -1.01 10.20 21.92
C LYS A 14 -2.44 9.78 22.22
N VAL A 15 -3.01 8.86 21.43
CA VAL A 15 -4.36 8.32 21.63
C VAL A 15 -4.35 6.97 22.34
N GLY A 16 -3.21 6.58 22.92
CA GLY A 16 -3.08 5.34 23.71
C GLY A 16 -3.10 4.07 22.87
N ARG A 17 -2.83 4.15 21.57
CA ARG A 17 -2.78 2.99 20.67
C ARG A 17 -1.35 2.75 20.19
N PRO A 18 -0.54 1.92 20.90
CA PRO A 18 0.79 1.58 20.41
C PRO A 18 0.71 0.87 19.05
N CYS A 19 1.77 0.97 18.26
CA CYS A 19 1.80 0.39 16.92
C CYS A 19 3.14 -0.25 16.61
N GLU A 20 3.10 -1.26 15.75
CA GLU A 20 4.27 -1.96 15.25
C GLU A 20 4.43 -1.71 13.75
N PHE A 21 5.67 -1.47 13.32
CA PHE A 21 6.00 -1.26 11.90
C PHE A 21 6.75 -2.48 11.41
N TYR A 22 6.30 -3.09 10.32
CA TYR A 22 6.93 -4.26 9.74
C TYR A 22 6.97 -4.18 8.22
N LYS A 23 7.87 -4.95 7.63
CA LYS A 23 7.94 -5.12 6.18
C LYS A 23 6.85 -6.11 5.78
N ILE A 24 5.97 -5.69 4.86
CA ILE A 24 5.02 -6.58 4.20
C ILE A 24 5.69 -7.07 2.92
N THR A 25 5.88 -8.39 2.83
CA THR A 25 6.40 -9.09 1.66
C THR A 25 5.26 -9.63 0.79
N SER A 26 5.61 -10.13 -0.39
CA SER A 26 4.69 -10.69 -1.39
C SER A 26 3.76 -11.77 -0.83
N ASP A 27 4.22 -12.57 0.13
CA ASP A 27 3.42 -13.65 0.73
C ASP A 27 2.21 -13.15 1.54
N HIS A 28 2.12 -11.84 1.82
CA HIS A 28 1.03 -11.28 2.60
C HIS A 28 -0.28 -11.26 1.78
N PRO A 29 -1.46 -11.58 2.37
CA PRO A 29 -2.73 -11.67 1.64
C PRO A 29 -3.14 -10.40 0.87
N ILE A 30 -2.62 -9.23 1.24
CA ILE A 30 -2.83 -7.97 0.50
C ILE A 30 -2.32 -8.04 -0.96
N PHE A 31 -1.37 -8.93 -1.27
CA PHE A 31 -0.88 -9.14 -2.64
C PHE A 31 -1.76 -10.07 -3.49
N HIS A 32 -2.71 -10.77 -2.86
CA HIS A 32 -3.43 -11.90 -3.47
C HIS A 32 -4.94 -11.93 -3.19
N CYS A 33 -5.48 -10.92 -2.50
CA CYS A 33 -6.87 -10.95 -2.03
C CYS A 33 -7.92 -10.73 -3.15
N TYR A 34 -7.52 -10.21 -4.31
CA TYR A 34 -8.43 -9.98 -5.44
C TYR A 34 -7.72 -10.15 -6.80
N PHE A 35 -6.57 -9.50 -6.96
CA PHE A 35 -5.62 -9.75 -8.04
C PHE A 35 -4.32 -10.32 -7.46
N ASP A 36 -3.54 -11.04 -8.27
CA ASP A 36 -2.25 -11.59 -7.87
C ASP A 36 -1.07 -10.68 -8.24
N PHE A 37 -0.14 -10.54 -7.30
CA PHE A 37 1.08 -9.76 -7.43
C PHE A 37 2.25 -10.43 -6.70
N ASP A 38 3.37 -10.63 -7.41
CA ASP A 38 4.60 -11.10 -6.78
C ASP A 38 5.44 -9.96 -6.17
N VAL A 39 5.18 -8.72 -6.62
CA VAL A 39 5.88 -7.50 -6.16
C VAL A 39 4.93 -6.32 -6.18
N VAL A 40 5.27 -5.28 -5.43
CA VAL A 40 4.54 -4.01 -5.48
C VAL A 40 4.68 -3.45 -6.91
N PRO A 41 3.59 -3.16 -7.63
CA PRO A 41 3.71 -2.69 -9.00
C PRO A 41 4.42 -1.33 -9.03
N SER A 42 5.46 -1.26 -9.84
CA SER A 42 6.11 0.01 -10.16
C SER A 42 5.22 0.80 -11.10
N ALA A 43 5.02 2.09 -10.82
CA ALA A 43 4.32 2.99 -11.73
C ALA A 43 5.21 3.43 -12.94
N GLY A 44 6.19 2.62 -13.32
CA GLY A 44 7.23 2.91 -14.32
C GLY A 44 8.53 3.43 -13.70
N ASN A 45 9.62 3.34 -14.46
CA ASN A 45 10.99 3.79 -14.11
C ASN A 45 11.06 5.30 -13.84
N GLY A 46 10.53 5.74 -12.70
CA GLY A 46 10.79 7.05 -12.14
C GLY A 46 11.69 6.85 -10.95
N GLY A 47 12.99 7.02 -11.15
CA GLY A 47 13.93 7.22 -10.05
C GLY A 47 13.41 8.31 -9.12
N PHE A 48 13.73 8.19 -7.83
CA PHE A 48 13.46 9.21 -6.84
C PHE A 48 13.66 10.61 -7.44
N ALA A 49 12.59 11.40 -7.50
CA ALA A 49 12.64 12.82 -7.84
C ALA A 49 13.27 13.59 -6.66
N ALA A 50 14.57 13.36 -6.43
CA ALA A 50 15.45 14.13 -5.55
C ALA A 50 16.92 13.67 -5.75
N GLY A 51 17.47 13.82 -6.96
CA GLY A 51 18.92 13.89 -7.17
C GLY A 51 19.78 12.70 -6.74
N ARG A 52 19.23 11.50 -6.57
CA ARG A 52 20.00 10.29 -6.28
C ARG A 52 19.68 9.22 -7.33
N GLY A 53 20.63 9.05 -8.26
CA GLY A 53 20.57 8.02 -9.29
C GLY A 53 20.46 6.61 -8.72
N ASP A 54 19.94 5.72 -9.55
CA ASP A 54 20.03 4.25 -9.45
C ASP A 54 19.47 3.57 -8.18
N LEU A 55 18.63 4.25 -7.40
CA LEU A 55 17.92 3.59 -6.31
C LEU A 55 16.70 2.84 -6.87
N THR A 56 16.83 1.52 -7.01
CA THR A 56 15.70 0.60 -7.20
C THR A 56 14.66 0.85 -6.11
N GLN A 57 13.41 1.11 -6.50
CA GLN A 57 12.34 1.32 -5.52
C GLN A 57 12.18 0.05 -4.67
N PRO A 58 12.03 0.17 -3.35
CA PRO A 58 11.78 -0.99 -2.51
C PRO A 58 10.53 -1.75 -2.97
N GLU A 59 10.68 -3.03 -3.31
CA GLU A 59 9.60 -3.92 -3.77
C GLU A 59 8.71 -4.42 -2.61
N TYR A 60 8.63 -3.66 -1.52
CA TYR A 60 7.88 -4.02 -0.34
C TYR A 60 7.09 -2.84 0.20
N LEU A 61 6.04 -3.16 0.94
CA LEU A 61 5.28 -2.18 1.69
C LEU A 61 5.72 -2.17 3.15
N ILE A 62 5.40 -1.10 3.87
CA ILE A 62 5.49 -1.08 5.33
C ILE A 62 4.09 -1.13 5.89
N GLY A 63 3.83 -2.15 6.70
CA GLY A 63 2.62 -2.27 7.49
C GLY A 63 2.76 -1.53 8.81
N VAL A 64 1.65 -0.98 9.28
CA VAL A 64 1.49 -0.53 10.66
C VAL A 64 0.35 -1.31 11.28
N ASP A 65 0.70 -2.17 12.22
CA ASP A 65 -0.28 -2.89 13.02
C ASP A 65 -0.69 -2.04 14.22
N VAL A 66 -2.01 -1.94 14.41
CA VAL A 66 -2.63 -1.26 15.55
C VAL A 66 -3.69 -2.20 16.11
N ASP A 67 -3.52 -2.62 17.37
CA ASP A 67 -4.38 -3.60 18.05
C ASP A 67 -4.51 -4.93 17.29
N GLY A 68 -3.39 -5.48 16.81
CA GLY A 68 -3.33 -6.77 16.12
C GLY A 68 -3.87 -6.77 14.69
N ARG A 69 -4.05 -5.57 14.09
CA ARG A 69 -4.62 -5.41 12.76
C ARG A 69 -3.79 -4.47 11.90
N LEU A 70 -3.60 -4.83 10.64
CA LEU A 70 -3.00 -3.95 9.63
C LEU A 70 -3.91 -2.75 9.37
N ALA A 71 -3.53 -1.61 9.93
CA ALA A 71 -4.31 -0.36 9.90
C ALA A 71 -3.79 0.63 8.86
N VAL A 72 -2.48 0.62 8.58
CA VAL A 72 -1.85 1.52 7.60
C VAL A 72 -0.85 0.75 6.75
N VAL A 73 -0.79 1.10 5.47
CA VAL A 73 0.21 0.61 4.52
C VAL A 73 0.95 1.81 3.95
N PHE A 74 2.28 1.81 4.02
CA PHE A 74 3.13 2.75 3.28
C PHE A 74 3.73 2.09 2.06
N SER A 75 3.74 2.85 0.98
CA SER A 75 4.43 2.52 -0.26
C SER A 75 5.55 3.51 -0.50
N TYR A 76 6.69 3.01 -0.98
CA TYR A 76 7.79 3.82 -1.50
C TYR A 76 7.58 4.24 -2.96
N VAL A 77 6.68 3.54 -3.65
CA VAL A 77 6.15 3.93 -4.95
C VAL A 77 5.11 5.00 -4.66
N SER A 78 5.28 6.24 -5.15
CA SER A 78 4.32 7.34 -4.98
C SER A 78 2.98 7.06 -5.68
N MET A 79 2.22 6.07 -5.19
CA MET A 79 1.03 5.53 -5.87
C MET A 79 -0.02 6.62 -6.09
N GLY A 80 -0.26 7.47 -5.08
CA GLY A 80 -1.21 8.58 -5.16
C GLY A 80 -0.89 9.59 -6.26
N ASP A 81 0.37 10.04 -6.36
CA ASP A 81 0.80 10.96 -7.42
C ASP A 81 0.61 10.37 -8.82
N ARG A 82 0.80 9.05 -8.94
CA ARG A 82 0.70 8.33 -10.20
C ARG A 82 -0.74 8.08 -10.61
N LEU A 83 -1.64 7.84 -9.64
CA LEU A 83 -3.09 7.81 -9.87
C LEU A 83 -3.64 9.17 -10.35
N HIS A 84 -3.03 10.27 -9.90
CA HIS A 84 -3.47 11.62 -10.26
C HIS A 84 -2.88 12.11 -11.59
N ASN A 85 -1.79 11.52 -12.08
CA ASN A 85 -1.12 12.00 -13.28
C ASN A 85 -1.90 11.60 -14.54
N THR A 86 -2.40 12.59 -15.28
CA THR A 86 -3.05 12.45 -16.60
C THR A 86 -2.12 11.90 -17.68
N ASP A 87 -0.80 11.99 -17.51
CA ASP A 87 0.19 11.37 -18.41
C ASP A 87 0.21 9.83 -18.31
N SER A 88 -0.54 9.26 -17.37
CA SER A 88 -0.73 7.81 -17.23
C SER A 88 -1.57 7.20 -18.37
N TYR A 89 -2.25 8.03 -19.16
CA TYR A 89 -2.83 7.69 -20.47
C TYR A 89 -1.84 7.94 -21.62
N SER A 90 -0.55 7.69 -21.40
CA SER A 90 0.43 7.84 -22.48
C SER A 90 0.16 6.83 -23.60
N ALA A 91 0.39 7.22 -24.85
CA ALA A 91 0.40 6.32 -26.01
C ALA A 91 1.51 5.24 -25.95
N ASN A 92 2.32 5.23 -24.89
CA ASN A 92 3.29 4.18 -24.61
C ASN A 92 2.61 3.05 -23.84
N GLU A 93 2.42 1.91 -24.50
CA GLU A 93 1.74 0.71 -23.98
C GLU A 93 2.34 0.19 -22.67
N GLU A 94 3.67 0.27 -22.49
CA GLU A 94 4.35 -0.18 -21.27
C GLU A 94 3.91 0.65 -20.05
N LYS A 95 3.84 1.98 -20.22
CA LYS A 95 3.39 2.89 -19.15
C LYS A 95 1.91 2.70 -18.84
N ALA A 96 1.08 2.46 -19.86
CA ALA A 96 -0.35 2.19 -19.68
C ALA A 96 -0.58 0.85 -18.94
N CYS A 97 0.18 -0.20 -19.26
CA CYS A 97 0.13 -1.49 -18.57
C CYS A 97 0.54 -1.36 -17.09
N ASN A 98 1.63 -0.63 -16.81
CA ASN A 98 2.09 -0.36 -15.44
C ASN A 98 1.06 0.42 -14.63
N TYR A 99 0.36 1.36 -15.24
CA TYR A 99 -0.73 2.11 -14.61
C TYR A 99 -1.93 1.22 -14.25
N GLN A 100 -2.35 0.35 -15.17
CA GLN A 100 -3.41 -0.62 -14.90
C GLN A 100 -3.05 -1.55 -13.74
N ARG A 101 -1.82 -2.06 -13.69
CA ARG A 101 -1.33 -2.89 -12.58
C ARG A 101 -1.31 -2.12 -11.25
N LEU A 102 -0.97 -0.83 -11.26
CA LEU A 102 -1.05 0.02 -10.08
C LEU A 102 -2.49 0.14 -9.55
N ILE A 103 -3.47 0.41 -10.44
CA ILE A 103 -4.89 0.47 -10.06
C ILE A 103 -5.34 -0.85 -9.45
N GLN A 104 -5.00 -1.98 -10.10
CA GLN A 104 -5.34 -3.32 -9.60
C GLN A 104 -4.78 -3.56 -8.19
N PHE A 105 -3.56 -3.13 -7.90
CA PHE A 105 -2.99 -3.28 -6.57
C PHE A 105 -3.68 -2.38 -5.53
N VAL A 106 -4.09 -1.17 -5.92
CA VAL A 106 -4.92 -0.30 -5.05
C VAL A 106 -6.28 -0.95 -4.77
N VAL A 107 -6.87 -1.68 -5.73
CA VAL A 107 -8.08 -2.47 -5.48
C VAL A 107 -7.81 -3.53 -4.41
N ASN A 108 -6.68 -4.24 -4.45
CA ASN A 108 -6.33 -5.19 -3.40
C ASN A 108 -6.25 -4.53 -2.02
N THR A 109 -5.66 -3.33 -1.89
CA THR A 109 -5.57 -2.65 -0.58
C THR A 109 -6.95 -2.33 -0.02
N ILE A 110 -7.89 -1.92 -0.87
CA ILE A 110 -9.28 -1.64 -0.49
C ILE A 110 -10.00 -2.94 -0.11
N VAL A 111 -9.92 -3.98 -0.96
CA VAL A 111 -10.56 -5.28 -0.69
C VAL A 111 -10.04 -5.85 0.62
N PHE A 112 -8.72 -5.92 0.80
CA PHE A 112 -8.10 -6.39 2.03
C PHE A 112 -8.57 -5.57 3.24
N ALA A 113 -8.63 -4.24 3.14
CA ALA A 113 -9.12 -3.40 4.22
C ALA A 113 -10.57 -3.71 4.65
N LEU A 114 -11.41 -4.08 3.67
CA LEU A 114 -12.83 -4.41 3.86
C LEU A 114 -13.06 -5.87 4.27
N THR A 115 -12.15 -6.79 4.00
CA THR A 115 -12.35 -8.23 4.26
C THR A 115 -11.47 -8.80 5.35
N GLN A 116 -10.41 -8.10 5.78
CA GLN A 116 -9.59 -8.53 6.92
C GLN A 116 -10.43 -8.75 8.19
N GLU A 117 -9.94 -9.63 9.06
CA GLU A 117 -10.58 -9.90 10.34
C GLU A 117 -10.79 -8.60 11.15
N GLY A 118 -11.95 -8.48 11.81
CA GLY A 118 -12.34 -7.24 12.51
C GLY A 118 -12.72 -6.07 11.60
N SER A 119 -12.82 -6.24 10.27
CA SER A 119 -13.39 -5.22 9.37
C SER A 119 -14.87 -4.95 9.68
N ILE A 120 -15.44 -3.89 9.08
CA ILE A 120 -16.89 -3.62 9.16
C ILE A 120 -17.67 -4.82 8.60
N THR A 121 -17.23 -5.39 7.47
CA THR A 121 -17.88 -6.56 6.86
C THR A 121 -17.88 -7.75 7.81
N HIS A 122 -16.74 -8.03 8.47
CA HIS A 122 -16.65 -9.13 9.44
C HIS A 122 -17.64 -8.93 10.59
N ARG A 123 -17.66 -7.74 11.20
CA ARG A 123 -18.57 -7.40 12.31
C ARG A 123 -20.04 -7.46 11.90
N VAL A 124 -20.38 -7.01 10.69
CA VAL A 124 -21.75 -7.10 10.17
C VAL A 124 -22.15 -8.55 9.96
N MET A 125 -21.29 -9.38 9.39
CA MET A 125 -21.56 -10.80 9.16
C MET A 125 -21.67 -11.60 10.47
N GLU A 126 -20.94 -11.24 11.52
CA GLU A 126 -21.10 -11.81 12.85
C GLU A 126 -22.42 -11.42 13.52
N THR A 127 -22.95 -10.23 13.24
CA THR A 127 -24.21 -9.74 13.82
C THR A 127 -25.44 -10.38 13.18
N ILE A 128 -25.32 -10.91 11.94
CA ILE A 128 -26.42 -11.51 11.18
C ILE A 128 -26.54 -13.04 11.43
N LYS A 129 -25.58 -13.65 12.15
CA LYS A 129 -25.66 -15.04 12.61
C LYS A 129 -26.45 -15.17 13.90
#